data_AF-A0A6U6J8M2-F1
#
_entry.id   AF-A0A6U6J8M2-F1
#
_cell.length_a   1.000
_cell.length_b   1.000
_cell.length_c   1.000
_cell.angle_alpha   90.00
_cell.angle_beta   90.00
_cell.angle_gamma   90.00
#
_symmetry.space_group_name_H-M   'P 1'
#
loop_
_entity.id
_entity.type
_entity.pdbx_description
1 polymer ?
#
loop_
_entity_poly.entity_id
_entity_poly.type
_entity_poly.pdbx_seq_one_letter_code
_entity_poly.pdbx_strand_id
1 'polypeptide(L)'
;MDEATALKYMLDDDAPRESKPGDMTHQCRGLVRSIQHHPILTREWLELTGSLRMLARIVQRDLSRAGDAAAPDVAGRDSASAGTLWDQGTSETAVRTLVEEAKVSLCLRMMHDFKAWDFDQRERAETLARAMQAHDLHEARAEQACRSFEQSLGVLLWRAFAHVETLQLTDIPLLIEHCALVLDHCDRHVDTNLDATVSLQDTIVLFYVSSLFTHAEALNNSEVLRRTRDSALLPLLVSHIRRHAKLRYPPELAFDVAKGLAALCDNEDFHTEFSTFFDGSFDPDQVRAFLELEDSLVAPLLEADKDREVRKVLRPLTDFLSKLRKKA
;
A
#
# COMPACT_ATOMS: atom_id res chain seq x y z
N MET A 1 16.12 -8.68 -3.05
CA MET A 1 16.87 -7.41 -3.12
C MET A 1 16.49 -6.62 -1.89
N ASP A 2 17.41 -5.84 -1.31
CA ASP A 2 17.16 -5.05 -0.09
C ASP A 2 15.98 -4.08 -0.28
N GLU A 3 15.21 -3.71 0.77
CA GLU A 3 14.08 -2.74 0.70
C GLU A 3 14.47 -1.45 -0.07
N ALA A 4 15.75 -1.08 0.02
CA ALA A 4 16.38 0.01 -0.70
C ALA A 4 16.30 -0.09 -2.24
N THR A 5 16.19 -1.30 -2.80
CA THR A 5 16.23 -1.52 -4.25
C THR A 5 14.88 -1.35 -4.92
N ALA A 6 13.78 -1.69 -4.25
CA ALA A 6 12.42 -1.42 -4.74
C ALA A 6 12.15 0.10 -4.83
N LEU A 7 12.71 0.87 -3.89
CA LEU A 7 12.60 2.33 -3.86
C LEU A 7 13.41 3.06 -4.93
N LYS A 8 14.54 2.49 -5.37
CA LYS A 8 15.39 3.07 -6.43
C LYS A 8 14.60 3.31 -7.74
N TYR A 9 13.52 2.58 -7.95
CA TYR A 9 12.68 2.69 -9.14
C TYR A 9 11.52 3.70 -9.00
N MET A 10 11.33 4.35 -7.84
CA MET A 10 10.10 5.11 -7.56
C MET A 10 10.20 6.63 -7.71
N LEU A 11 11.37 7.26 -7.67
CA LEU A 11 11.55 8.72 -7.87
C LEU A 11 12.92 9.03 -8.50
N ASP A 12 12.97 9.93 -9.50
CA ASP A 12 14.20 10.39 -10.17
C ASP A 12 15.21 11.02 -9.20
N ASP A 13 16.48 10.69 -9.44
CA ASP A 13 17.64 10.81 -8.55
C ASP A 13 18.30 12.21 -8.68
N ASP A 14 17.90 13.15 -7.81
CA ASP A 14 18.59 14.43 -7.59
C ASP A 14 18.70 14.69 -6.07
N ALA A 15 19.81 14.23 -5.47
CA ALA A 15 20.04 14.26 -4.03
C ALA A 15 20.46 15.67 -3.53
N PRO A 16 19.72 16.30 -2.58
CA PRO A 16 20.19 17.48 -1.88
C PRO A 16 21.07 17.12 -0.66
N ARG A 17 21.98 18.04 -0.31
CA ARG A 17 23.03 17.93 0.72
C ARG A 17 22.52 17.60 2.13
N GLU A 18 23.33 16.85 2.87
CA GLU A 18 23.09 16.39 4.25
C GLU A 18 22.78 17.54 5.22
N SER A 19 21.65 17.41 5.93
CA SER A 19 21.22 18.31 7.01
C SER A 19 21.34 17.59 8.36
N LYS A 20 21.59 18.34 9.44
CA LYS A 20 21.79 17.77 10.79
C LYS A 20 20.50 17.10 11.33
N PRO A 21 20.59 16.05 12.17
CA PRO A 21 19.42 15.28 12.63
C PRO A 21 18.34 16.10 13.36
N GLY A 22 18.73 17.05 14.21
CA GLY A 22 17.79 17.91 14.95
C GLY A 22 17.02 18.89 14.06
N ASP A 23 17.68 19.40 13.01
CA ASP A 23 17.06 20.30 12.03
C ASP A 23 16.04 19.54 11.17
N MET A 24 16.31 18.25 10.91
CA MET A 24 15.44 17.38 10.13
C MET A 24 14.08 17.13 10.81
N THR A 25 14.07 16.82 12.11
CA THR A 25 12.81 16.56 12.84
C THR A 25 11.92 17.81 12.89
N HIS A 26 12.51 18.99 13.11
CA HIS A 26 11.77 20.24 13.08
C HIS A 26 11.21 20.53 11.69
N GLN A 27 12.00 20.30 10.64
CA GLN A 27 11.55 20.40 9.25
C GLN A 27 10.40 19.43 8.95
N CYS A 28 10.52 18.15 9.32
CA CYS A 28 9.45 17.15 9.18
C CYS A 28 8.15 17.62 9.83
N ARG A 29 8.22 18.09 11.07
CA ARG A 29 7.04 18.55 11.80
C ARG A 29 6.39 19.76 11.16
N GLY A 30 7.19 20.70 10.63
CA GLY A 30 6.67 21.81 9.83
C GLY A 30 5.90 21.34 8.60
N LEU A 31 6.46 20.39 7.84
CA LEU A 31 5.85 19.80 6.65
C LEU A 31 4.60 18.97 6.96
N VAL A 32 4.59 18.20 8.06
CA VAL A 32 3.43 17.41 8.46
C VAL A 32 2.27 18.32 8.91
N ARG A 33 2.57 19.42 9.61
CA ARG A 33 1.55 20.39 10.05
C ARG A 33 0.90 21.14 8.89
N SER A 34 1.63 21.35 7.79
CA SER A 34 1.06 21.98 6.59
C SER A 34 0.13 21.05 5.81
N ILE A 35 0.06 19.75 6.13
CA ILE A 35 -0.89 18.83 5.50
C ILE A 35 -2.31 19.21 5.88
N GLN A 36 -3.06 19.67 4.90
CA GLN A 36 -4.48 20.01 4.99
C GLN A 36 -5.21 19.50 3.76
N HIS A 37 -6.52 19.30 3.89
CA HIS A 37 -7.36 18.94 2.74
C HIS A 37 -7.63 20.20 1.92
N HIS A 38 -7.17 20.20 0.67
CA HIS A 38 -7.40 21.27 -0.29
C HIS A 38 -8.04 20.70 -1.55
N PRO A 39 -8.93 21.45 -2.23
CA PRO A 39 -9.48 21.00 -3.50
C PRO A 39 -8.38 20.77 -4.54
N ILE A 40 -8.50 19.71 -5.32
CA ILE A 40 -7.49 19.26 -6.28
C ILE A 40 -7.19 20.37 -7.31
N LEU A 41 -5.90 20.55 -7.63
CA LEU A 41 -5.36 21.58 -8.54
C LEU A 41 -5.55 23.04 -8.12
N THR A 42 -6.01 23.32 -6.90
CA THR A 42 -5.87 24.66 -6.31
C THR A 42 -4.40 24.99 -6.04
N ARG A 43 -4.08 26.27 -5.87
CA ARG A 43 -2.72 26.70 -5.56
C ARG A 43 -2.19 26.05 -4.27
N GLU A 44 -3.03 26.00 -3.25
CA GLU A 44 -2.72 25.40 -1.95
C GLU A 44 -2.47 23.90 -2.09
N TRP A 45 -3.26 23.21 -2.92
CA TRP A 45 -3.02 21.80 -3.23
C TRP A 45 -1.69 21.58 -3.96
N LEU A 46 -1.34 22.44 -4.93
CA LEU A 46 -0.05 22.38 -5.62
C LEU A 46 1.13 22.60 -4.66
N GLU A 47 1.03 23.56 -3.74
CA GLU A 47 2.04 23.80 -2.69
C GLU A 47 2.16 22.60 -1.73
N LEU A 48 1.03 21.99 -1.38
CA LEU A 48 0.98 20.75 -0.59
C LEU A 48 1.69 19.59 -1.31
N THR A 49 1.54 19.42 -2.62
CA THR A 49 2.28 18.37 -3.37
C THR A 49 3.79 18.49 -3.19
N GLY A 50 4.32 19.72 -3.14
CA GLY A 50 5.74 19.98 -2.87
C GLY A 50 6.14 19.55 -1.46
N SER A 51 5.30 19.81 -0.46
CA SER A 51 5.52 19.40 0.93
C SER A 51 5.52 17.87 1.08
N LEU A 52 4.55 17.19 0.45
CA LEU A 52 4.45 15.74 0.44
C LEU A 52 5.66 15.08 -0.24
N ARG A 53 6.13 15.66 -1.36
CA ARG A 53 7.34 15.17 -2.05
C ARG A 53 8.58 15.25 -1.16
N MET A 54 8.74 16.33 -0.40
CA MET A 54 9.85 16.47 0.55
C MET A 54 9.75 15.44 1.68
N LEU A 55 8.55 15.21 2.23
CA LEU A 55 8.32 14.18 3.25
C LEU A 55 8.62 12.78 2.72
N ALA A 56 8.14 12.45 1.52
CA ALA A 56 8.42 11.17 0.89
C ALA A 56 9.94 10.95 0.76
N ARG A 57 10.69 11.94 0.26
CA ARG A 57 12.17 11.87 0.18
C ARG A 57 12.84 11.63 1.52
N ILE A 58 12.33 12.23 2.61
CA ILE A 58 12.86 11.98 3.96
C ILE A 58 12.67 10.51 4.34
N VAL A 59 11.47 9.97 4.12
CA VAL A 59 11.19 8.54 4.33
C VAL A 59 12.13 7.66 3.51
N GLN A 60 12.35 7.97 2.24
CA GLN A 60 13.26 7.20 1.38
C GLN A 60 14.70 7.19 1.92
N ARG A 61 15.19 8.34 2.39
CA ARG A 61 16.53 8.43 2.98
C ARG A 61 16.63 7.65 4.28
N ASP A 62 15.58 7.70 5.10
CA ASP A 62 15.52 6.95 6.35
C ASP A 62 15.60 5.43 6.08
N LEU A 63 15.02 4.95 4.97
CA LEU A 63 15.13 3.57 4.50
C LEU A 63 16.52 3.20 3.99
N SER A 64 17.16 4.04 3.18
CA SER A 64 18.52 3.75 2.71
C SER A 64 19.51 3.62 3.87
N ARG A 65 19.32 4.41 4.93
CA ARG A 65 20.13 4.34 6.15
C ARG A 65 19.86 3.08 6.99
N ALA A 66 18.66 2.53 6.92
CA ALA A 66 18.31 1.28 7.59
C ALA A 66 19.02 0.07 6.97
N GLY A 67 19.14 0.02 5.64
CA GLY A 67 19.86 -1.06 4.93
C GLY A 67 21.38 -1.04 5.17
N ASP A 68 21.97 0.14 5.36
CA ASP A 68 23.42 0.30 5.60
C ASP A 68 23.84 0.12 7.07
N ALA A 69 22.90 0.27 8.00
CA ALA A 69 23.16 0.10 9.42
C ALA A 69 22.90 -1.35 9.82
N ALA A 70 23.93 -2.08 10.23
CA ALA A 70 23.76 -3.19 11.15
C ALA A 70 23.16 -2.61 12.44
N ALA A 71 21.83 -2.53 12.50
CA ALA A 71 21.13 -1.93 13.62
C ALA A 71 21.55 -2.68 14.89
N PRO A 72 22.04 -1.98 15.94
CA PRO A 72 22.20 -2.64 17.23
C PRO A 72 20.81 -3.14 17.65
N ASP A 73 20.69 -4.44 17.89
CA ASP A 73 19.51 -5.08 18.46
C ASP A 73 19.09 -4.34 19.72
N VAL A 74 18.19 -3.37 19.60
CA VAL A 74 17.37 -2.91 20.72
C VAL A 74 16.24 -3.92 20.81
N ALA A 75 16.59 -5.09 21.35
CA ALA A 75 15.65 -6.15 21.62
C ALA A 75 14.59 -5.62 22.60
N GLY A 76 13.39 -5.33 22.06
CA GLY A 76 12.17 -5.38 22.85
C GLY A 76 12.03 -6.76 23.51
N ARG A 77 11.11 -6.88 24.48
CA ARG A 77 10.93 -8.10 25.29
C ARG A 77 10.65 -9.39 24.49
N ASP A 78 10.31 -9.27 23.21
CA ASP A 78 10.11 -10.39 22.29
C ASP A 78 11.02 -10.28 21.07
N SER A 79 12.06 -11.11 21.02
CA SER A 79 12.98 -11.27 19.87
C SER A 79 12.33 -11.86 18.62
N ALA A 80 11.03 -12.18 18.69
CA ALA A 80 10.21 -12.67 17.58
C ALA A 80 9.28 -11.61 16.99
N SER A 81 9.16 -10.42 17.61
CA SER A 81 8.36 -9.31 17.09
C SER A 81 9.23 -8.39 16.25
N ALA A 82 8.78 -8.05 15.04
CA ALA A 82 9.31 -6.87 14.36
C ALA A 82 9.03 -5.68 15.29
N GLY A 83 10.09 -5.02 15.78
CA GLY A 83 9.97 -3.99 16.83
C GLY A 83 8.91 -2.93 16.51
N THR A 84 8.33 -2.35 17.56
CA THR A 84 7.28 -1.32 17.41
C THR A 84 7.83 -0.09 16.68
N LEU A 85 6.95 0.75 16.11
CA LEU A 85 7.32 2.06 15.51
C LEU A 85 8.22 2.92 16.44
N TRP A 86 8.17 2.66 17.75
CA TRP A 86 8.89 3.41 18.78
C TRP A 86 10.21 2.76 19.21
N ASP A 87 10.37 1.45 18.96
CA ASP A 87 11.50 0.64 19.43
C ASP A 87 12.59 0.44 18.37
N GLN A 88 12.31 0.75 17.10
CA GLN A 88 13.29 0.55 16.03
C GLN A 88 14.41 1.60 16.09
N GLY A 89 15.67 1.15 16.02
CA GLY A 89 16.85 2.02 15.87
C GLY A 89 16.93 2.74 14.51
N THR A 90 16.00 2.44 13.60
CA THR A 90 15.80 3.13 12.34
C THR A 90 15.10 4.46 12.58
N SER A 91 15.68 5.53 12.05
CA SER A 91 15.15 6.89 12.19
C SER A 91 13.91 7.06 11.30
N GLU A 92 12.77 6.46 11.63
CA GLU A 92 11.49 6.64 10.89
C GLU A 92 10.81 7.96 11.25
N THR A 93 11.56 9.05 11.17
CA THR A 93 11.19 10.35 11.73
C THR A 93 9.91 10.90 11.08
N ALA A 94 9.77 10.75 9.76
CA ALA A 94 8.60 11.26 9.04
C ALA A 94 7.32 10.47 9.34
N VAL A 95 7.36 9.13 9.37
CA VAL A 95 6.22 8.28 9.70
C VAL A 95 5.78 8.53 11.14
N ARG A 96 6.73 8.55 12.09
CA ARG A 96 6.43 8.86 13.48
C ARG A 96 5.78 10.24 13.65
N THR A 97 6.29 11.25 12.97
CA THR A 97 5.71 12.60 13.00
C THR A 97 4.30 12.64 12.42
N LEU A 98 4.02 11.89 11.35
CA LEU A 98 2.67 11.76 10.78
C LEU A 98 1.67 11.15 11.78
N VAL A 99 2.11 10.13 12.52
CA VAL A 99 1.30 9.47 13.56
C VAL A 99 1.09 10.40 14.76
N GLU A 100 2.15 11.02 15.28
CA GLU A 100 2.11 11.96 16.41
C GLU A 100 1.16 13.14 16.15
N GLU A 101 1.13 13.67 14.93
CA GLU A 101 0.26 14.80 14.54
C GLU A 101 -1.11 14.34 13.99
N ALA A 102 -1.45 13.06 14.11
CA ALA A 102 -2.72 12.44 13.69
C ALA A 102 -3.10 12.71 12.22
N LYS A 103 -2.12 12.67 11.32
CA LYS A 103 -2.29 13.00 9.89
C LYS A 103 -2.52 11.80 8.98
N VAL A 104 -2.31 10.58 9.44
CA VAL A 104 -2.40 9.37 8.59
C VAL A 104 -3.80 9.21 7.98
N SER A 105 -4.86 9.29 8.78
CA SER A 105 -6.25 9.20 8.26
C SER A 105 -6.62 10.34 7.31
N LEU A 106 -6.05 11.53 7.51
CA LEU A 106 -6.21 12.66 6.58
C LEU A 106 -5.51 12.37 5.25
N CYS A 107 -4.28 11.86 5.29
CA CYS A 107 -3.54 11.43 4.11
C CYS A 107 -4.32 10.35 3.33
N LEU A 108 -4.90 9.36 4.02
CA LEU A 108 -5.73 8.34 3.38
C LEU A 108 -6.95 8.95 2.70
N ARG A 109 -7.68 9.84 3.37
CA ARG A 109 -8.85 10.52 2.77
C ARG A 109 -8.48 11.33 1.54
N MET A 110 -7.39 12.09 1.61
CA MET A 110 -6.90 12.86 0.46
C MET A 110 -6.50 11.95 -0.72
N MET A 111 -5.89 10.79 -0.45
CA MET A 111 -5.56 9.81 -1.49
C MET A 111 -6.81 9.19 -2.11
N HIS A 112 -7.78 8.82 -1.28
CA HIS A 112 -9.06 8.29 -1.72
C HIS A 112 -9.81 9.29 -2.62
N ASP A 113 -9.98 10.53 -2.15
CA ASP A 113 -10.64 11.59 -2.91
C ASP A 113 -9.92 11.88 -4.23
N PHE A 114 -8.58 11.84 -4.21
CA PHE A 114 -7.77 11.99 -5.41
C PHE A 114 -8.02 10.87 -6.43
N LYS A 115 -8.03 9.60 -6.02
CA LYS A 115 -8.29 8.48 -6.96
C LYS A 115 -9.73 8.48 -7.45
N ALA A 116 -10.71 8.80 -6.59
CA ALA A 116 -12.09 8.96 -7.01
C ALA A 116 -12.24 10.05 -8.09
N TRP A 117 -11.58 11.20 -7.89
CA TRP A 117 -11.51 12.28 -8.88
C TRP A 117 -10.77 11.88 -10.16
N ASP A 118 -9.64 11.19 -10.06
CA ASP A 118 -8.84 10.79 -11.22
C ASP A 118 -9.58 9.77 -12.10
N PHE A 119 -10.39 8.91 -11.48
CA PHE A 119 -11.21 7.92 -12.18
C PHE A 119 -12.49 8.51 -12.79
N ASP A 120 -13.02 9.64 -12.30
CA ASP A 120 -14.09 10.37 -12.96
C ASP A 120 -13.53 11.28 -14.05
N GLN A 121 -13.43 10.73 -15.27
CA GLN A 121 -12.89 11.45 -16.44
C GLN A 121 -13.58 12.79 -16.71
N ARG A 122 -14.89 12.92 -16.40
CA ARG A 122 -15.64 14.15 -16.64
C ARG A 122 -15.26 15.20 -15.60
N GLU A 123 -15.31 14.85 -14.32
CA GLU A 123 -14.93 15.76 -13.23
C GLU A 123 -13.47 16.20 -13.34
N ARG A 124 -12.59 15.26 -13.70
CA ARG A 124 -11.17 15.52 -13.97
C ARG A 124 -10.98 16.55 -15.08
N ALA A 125 -11.62 16.35 -16.23
CA ALA A 125 -11.52 17.26 -17.37
C ALA A 125 -12.05 18.67 -17.04
N GLU A 126 -13.18 18.76 -16.33
CA GLU A 126 -13.75 20.04 -15.89
C GLU A 126 -12.84 20.77 -14.89
N THR A 127 -12.20 20.03 -13.99
CA THR A 127 -11.29 20.60 -12.98
C THR A 127 -9.99 21.07 -13.62
N LEU A 128 -9.42 20.31 -14.54
CA LEU A 128 -8.25 20.73 -15.32
C LEU A 128 -8.55 22.00 -16.13
N ALA A 129 -9.67 22.04 -16.87
CA ALA A 129 -10.05 23.21 -17.65
C ALA A 129 -10.18 24.48 -16.78
N ARG A 130 -10.77 24.36 -15.58
CA ARG A 130 -10.86 25.47 -14.61
C ARG A 130 -9.48 25.88 -14.09
N ALA A 131 -8.63 24.93 -13.72
CA ALA A 131 -7.29 25.22 -13.20
C ALA A 131 -6.40 25.90 -14.26
N MET A 132 -6.49 25.46 -15.52
CA MET A 132 -5.78 26.08 -16.65
C MET A 132 -6.20 27.55 -16.84
N GLN A 133 -7.49 27.85 -16.74
CA GLN A 133 -8.01 29.22 -16.86
C GLN A 133 -7.68 30.11 -15.65
N ALA A 134 -7.77 29.57 -14.44
CA ALA A 134 -7.63 30.35 -13.21
C ALA A 134 -6.18 30.60 -12.78
N HIS A 135 -5.26 29.71 -13.15
CA HIS A 135 -3.90 29.69 -12.61
C HIS A 135 -2.80 29.69 -13.67
N ASP A 136 -3.14 29.85 -14.95
CA ASP A 136 -2.21 29.73 -16.09
C ASP A 136 -1.38 28.42 -16.02
N LEU A 137 -2.01 27.36 -15.52
CA LEU A 137 -1.38 26.08 -15.29
C LEU A 137 -1.38 25.29 -16.59
N HIS A 138 -0.21 24.94 -17.11
CA HIS A 138 -0.11 24.07 -18.28
C HIS A 138 -0.52 22.63 -17.92
N GLU A 139 -1.24 21.95 -18.82
CA GLU A 139 -1.75 20.58 -18.63
C GLU A 139 -0.65 19.60 -18.18
N ALA A 140 0.48 19.55 -18.91
CA ALA A 140 1.65 18.74 -18.52
C ALA A 140 2.14 18.98 -17.08
N ARG A 141 2.05 20.22 -16.57
CA ARG A 141 2.44 20.56 -15.19
C ARG A 141 1.40 20.10 -14.17
N ALA A 142 0.11 20.18 -14.52
CA ALA A 142 -0.98 19.65 -13.71
C ALA A 142 -0.83 18.12 -13.58
N GLU A 143 -0.63 17.43 -14.70
CA GLU A 143 -0.39 15.98 -14.74
C GLU A 143 0.82 15.57 -13.90
N GLN A 144 1.93 16.31 -14.01
CA GLN A 144 3.11 16.05 -13.18
C GLN A 144 2.83 16.26 -11.68
N ALA A 145 1.99 17.25 -11.32
CA ALA A 145 1.60 17.47 -9.94
C ALA A 145 0.71 16.33 -9.41
N CYS A 146 -0.24 15.84 -10.21
CA CYS A 146 -1.06 14.67 -9.90
C CYS A 146 -0.21 13.42 -9.65
N ARG A 147 0.69 13.08 -10.58
CA ARG A 147 1.60 11.93 -10.39
C ARG A 147 2.45 12.07 -9.15
N SER A 148 3.04 13.25 -8.94
CA SER A 148 3.85 13.51 -7.75
C SER A 148 3.05 13.41 -6.46
N PHE A 149 1.80 13.87 -6.45
CA PHE A 149 0.93 13.77 -5.29
C PHE A 149 0.67 12.30 -4.97
N GLU A 150 0.22 11.52 -5.96
CA GLU A 150 -0.10 10.10 -5.82
C GLU A 150 1.11 9.30 -5.31
N GLN A 151 2.26 9.45 -5.96
CA GLN A 151 3.48 8.74 -5.60
C GLN A 151 3.96 9.12 -4.19
N SER A 152 4.02 10.42 -3.88
CA SER A 152 4.56 10.87 -2.60
C SER A 152 3.66 10.43 -1.44
N LEU A 153 2.35 10.63 -1.58
CA LEU A 153 1.39 10.27 -0.54
C LEU A 153 1.25 8.75 -0.42
N GLY A 154 1.32 8.01 -1.53
CA GLY A 154 1.32 6.56 -1.56
C GLY A 154 2.49 5.95 -0.80
N VAL A 155 3.71 6.45 -1.01
CA VAL A 155 4.90 6.00 -0.26
C VAL A 155 4.77 6.30 1.23
N LEU A 156 4.25 7.48 1.60
CA LEU A 156 4.04 7.84 3.01
C LEU A 156 3.03 6.89 3.68
N LEU A 157 1.91 6.60 3.03
CA LEU A 157 0.89 5.69 3.53
C LEU A 157 1.38 4.25 3.60
N TRP A 158 2.09 3.78 2.58
CA TRP A 158 2.67 2.44 2.56
C TRP A 158 3.59 2.20 3.75
N ARG A 159 4.53 3.14 3.99
CA ARG A 159 5.43 3.04 5.13
C ARG A 159 4.70 3.19 6.45
N ALA A 160 3.71 4.07 6.53
CA ALA A 160 2.89 4.20 7.72
C ALA A 160 2.17 2.89 8.07
N PHE A 161 1.54 2.25 7.08
CA PHE A 161 0.78 1.01 7.26
C PHE A 161 1.62 -0.24 7.46
N ALA A 162 2.95 -0.18 7.30
CA ALA A 162 3.82 -1.28 7.72
C ALA A 162 3.82 -1.50 9.25
N HIS A 163 3.34 -0.51 10.01
CA HIS A 163 3.24 -0.57 11.47
C HIS A 163 1.79 -0.74 11.91
N VAL A 164 1.54 -1.76 12.74
CA VAL A 164 0.21 -2.07 13.25
C VAL A 164 -0.39 -0.92 14.06
N GLU A 165 0.43 -0.18 14.82
CA GLU A 165 0.00 0.96 15.62
C GLU A 165 -0.60 2.07 14.75
N THR A 166 -0.02 2.28 13.57
CA THR A 166 -0.56 3.24 12.60
C THR A 166 -1.90 2.78 12.06
N LEU A 167 -2.02 1.49 11.73
CA LEU A 167 -3.29 0.91 11.27
C LEU A 167 -4.39 1.03 12.34
N GLN A 168 -4.06 0.79 13.62
CA GLN A 168 -4.99 0.95 14.75
C GLN A 168 -5.55 2.37 14.89
N LEU A 169 -4.79 3.39 14.47
CA LEU A 169 -5.19 4.80 14.49
C LEU A 169 -5.84 5.26 13.18
N THR A 170 -5.87 4.39 12.17
CA THR A 170 -6.38 4.69 10.83
C THR A 170 -7.86 4.32 10.70
N ASP A 171 -8.58 5.03 9.85
CA ASP A 171 -9.93 4.67 9.43
C ASP A 171 -9.90 3.41 8.53
N ILE A 172 -10.01 2.23 9.16
CA ILE A 172 -9.95 0.92 8.48
C ILE A 172 -11.05 0.75 7.42
N PRO A 173 -12.34 1.10 7.68
CA PRO A 173 -13.36 1.09 6.64
C PRO A 173 -12.95 1.87 5.39
N LEU A 174 -12.46 3.11 5.55
CA LEU A 174 -12.02 3.92 4.43
C LEU A 174 -10.81 3.31 3.70
N LEU A 175 -9.88 2.67 4.41
CA LEU A 175 -8.72 2.01 3.81
C LEU A 175 -9.15 0.85 2.91
N ILE A 176 -10.09 0.03 3.38
CA ILE A 176 -10.65 -1.09 2.61
C ILE A 176 -11.42 -0.58 1.40
N GLU A 177 -12.23 0.47 1.57
CA GLU A 177 -12.97 1.13 0.48
C GLU A 177 -12.00 1.70 -0.57
N HIS A 178 -10.91 2.35 -0.16
CA HIS A 178 -9.85 2.84 -1.06
C HIS A 178 -9.19 1.72 -1.86
N CYS A 179 -8.82 0.61 -1.20
CA CYS A 179 -8.20 -0.53 -1.88
C CYS A 179 -9.16 -1.12 -2.92
N ALA A 180 -10.44 -1.29 -2.55
CA ALA A 180 -11.46 -1.81 -3.46
C ALA A 180 -11.69 -0.86 -4.64
N LEU A 181 -11.77 0.45 -4.42
CA LEU A 181 -11.93 1.48 -5.46
C LEU A 181 -10.82 1.37 -6.52
N VAL A 182 -9.57 1.30 -6.08
CA VAL A 182 -8.41 1.21 -7.00
C VAL A 182 -8.42 -0.11 -7.76
N LEU A 183 -8.61 -1.24 -7.07
CA LEU A 183 -8.58 -2.56 -7.70
C LEU A 183 -9.75 -2.78 -8.68
N ASP A 184 -10.95 -2.29 -8.36
CA ASP A 184 -12.11 -2.32 -9.25
C ASP A 184 -11.88 -1.47 -10.51
N HIS A 185 -11.26 -0.29 -10.37
CA HIS A 185 -10.89 0.52 -11.53
C HIS A 185 -9.89 -0.22 -12.43
N CYS A 186 -8.84 -0.80 -11.87
CA CYS A 186 -7.86 -1.61 -12.61
C CYS A 186 -8.50 -2.84 -13.27
N ASP A 187 -9.56 -3.41 -12.68
CA ASP A 187 -10.25 -4.56 -13.25
C ASP A 187 -11.09 -4.19 -14.48
N ARG A 188 -11.75 -3.03 -14.44
CA ARG A 188 -12.59 -2.52 -15.54
C ARG A 188 -11.78 -1.92 -16.68
N HIS A 189 -10.63 -1.34 -16.39
CA HIS A 189 -9.78 -0.66 -17.38
C HIS A 189 -8.51 -1.46 -17.59
N VAL A 190 -8.53 -2.32 -18.61
CA VAL A 190 -7.33 -3.07 -19.03
C VAL A 190 -6.37 -2.09 -19.70
N ASP A 191 -5.49 -1.50 -18.92
CA ASP A 191 -4.51 -0.57 -19.44
C ASP A 191 -3.43 -1.33 -20.24
N THR A 192 -3.45 -1.13 -21.56
CA THR A 192 -2.55 -1.82 -22.50
C THR A 192 -1.16 -1.19 -22.57
N ASN A 193 -0.95 -0.02 -21.96
CA ASN A 193 0.36 0.63 -21.90
C ASN A 193 1.18 0.10 -20.73
N LEU A 194 2.33 -0.48 -21.05
CA LEU A 194 3.16 -1.34 -20.21
C LEU A 194 4.22 -0.59 -19.36
N ASP A 195 4.03 0.69 -19.07
CA ASP A 195 4.93 1.39 -18.14
C ASP A 195 4.47 1.16 -16.70
N ALA A 196 4.81 -0.02 -16.19
CA ALA A 196 4.59 -0.46 -14.82
C ALA A 196 5.42 0.39 -13.85
N THR A 197 4.94 1.59 -13.53
CA THR A 197 5.48 2.35 -12.41
C THR A 197 4.89 1.77 -11.12
N VAL A 198 5.72 0.99 -10.42
CA VAL A 198 5.46 0.37 -9.10
C VAL A 198 5.03 1.40 -8.04
N SER A 199 5.16 2.71 -8.34
CA SER A 199 4.88 3.84 -7.46
C SER A 199 3.48 4.43 -7.52
N LEU A 200 2.59 3.91 -8.36
CA LEU A 200 1.19 4.34 -8.39
C LEU A 200 0.32 3.49 -7.47
N GLN A 201 -0.88 4.00 -7.15
CA GLN A 201 -1.79 3.30 -6.24
C GLN A 201 -2.16 1.92 -6.74
N ASP A 202 -2.24 1.71 -8.05
CA ASP A 202 -2.52 0.43 -8.71
C ASP A 202 -1.62 -0.72 -8.20
N THR A 203 -0.41 -0.41 -7.76
CA THR A 203 0.51 -1.38 -7.13
C THR A 203 0.58 -1.20 -5.61
N ILE A 204 0.65 0.04 -5.13
CA ILE A 204 0.86 0.31 -3.70
C ILE A 204 -0.29 -0.23 -2.83
N VAL A 205 -1.53 -0.26 -3.33
CA VAL A 205 -2.68 -0.79 -2.57
C VAL A 205 -2.53 -2.26 -2.20
N LEU A 206 -1.72 -3.02 -2.95
CA LEU A 206 -1.44 -4.43 -2.64
C LEU A 206 -0.67 -4.58 -1.32
N PHE A 207 0.24 -3.64 -1.02
CA PHE A 207 0.92 -3.61 0.27
C PHE A 207 -0.04 -3.22 1.40
N TYR A 208 -0.99 -2.31 1.14
CA TYR A 208 -1.99 -1.93 2.15
C TYR A 208 -2.85 -3.14 2.53
N VAL A 209 -3.34 -3.87 1.52
CA VAL A 209 -4.16 -5.08 1.72
C VAL A 209 -3.37 -6.17 2.42
N SER A 210 -2.10 -6.38 2.02
CA SER A 210 -1.24 -7.35 2.70
C SER A 210 -1.04 -7.02 4.17
N SER A 211 -0.78 -5.75 4.50
CA SER A 211 -0.61 -5.31 5.88
C SER A 211 -1.91 -5.43 6.69
N LEU A 212 -3.05 -5.05 6.10
CA LEU A 212 -4.37 -5.24 6.69
C LEU A 212 -4.63 -6.69 7.09
N PHE A 213 -4.37 -7.64 6.19
CA PHE A 213 -4.58 -9.06 6.46
C PHE A 213 -3.58 -9.61 7.47
N THR A 214 -2.32 -9.19 7.39
CA THR A 214 -1.27 -9.58 8.35
C THR A 214 -1.61 -9.15 9.78
N HIS A 215 -2.27 -7.99 9.93
CA HIS A 215 -2.59 -7.42 11.24
C HIS A 215 -4.07 -7.50 11.62
N ALA A 216 -4.89 -8.26 10.88
CA ALA A 216 -6.34 -8.28 11.07
C ALA A 216 -6.77 -8.60 12.52
N GLU A 217 -6.08 -9.53 13.18
CA GLU A 217 -6.33 -9.92 14.57
C GLU A 217 -5.99 -8.82 15.58
N ALA A 218 -4.91 -8.07 15.34
CA ALA A 218 -4.46 -6.97 16.21
C ALA A 218 -5.29 -5.68 16.02
N LEU A 219 -6.12 -5.63 14.98
CA LEU A 219 -7.05 -4.55 14.71
C LEU A 219 -8.43 -4.90 15.30
N ASN A 220 -9.42 -5.08 14.46
CA ASN A 220 -10.73 -5.63 14.80
C ASN A 220 -11.08 -6.64 13.72
N ASN A 221 -10.72 -7.91 13.96
CA ASN A 221 -10.81 -8.97 12.97
C ASN A 221 -12.20 -9.06 12.33
N SER A 222 -13.24 -9.02 13.15
CA SER A 222 -14.63 -9.10 12.71
C SER A 222 -15.01 -7.96 11.74
N GLU A 223 -14.58 -6.73 12.02
CA GLU A 223 -14.87 -5.59 11.16
C GLU A 223 -14.03 -5.63 9.88
N VAL A 224 -12.76 -6.01 9.96
CA VAL A 224 -11.87 -6.16 8.79
C VAL A 224 -12.45 -7.19 7.82
N LEU A 225 -12.80 -8.37 8.32
CA LEU A 225 -13.37 -9.45 7.52
C LEU A 225 -14.73 -9.06 6.92
N ARG A 226 -15.61 -8.48 7.73
CA ARG A 226 -16.92 -7.99 7.26
C ARG A 226 -16.76 -6.96 6.15
N ARG A 227 -15.90 -5.95 6.33
CA ARG A 227 -15.66 -4.91 5.33
C ARG A 227 -15.01 -5.45 4.07
N THR A 228 -14.06 -6.37 4.20
CA THR A 228 -13.40 -7.05 3.06
C THR A 228 -14.43 -7.79 2.19
N ARG A 229 -15.43 -8.42 2.83
CA ARG A 229 -16.55 -9.05 2.12
C ARG A 229 -17.47 -8.01 1.49
N ASP A 230 -17.92 -7.03 2.26
CA ASP A 230 -18.91 -6.04 1.81
C ASP A 230 -18.39 -5.19 0.62
N SER A 231 -17.08 -4.97 0.52
CA SER A 231 -16.44 -4.26 -0.59
C SER A 231 -15.97 -5.17 -1.74
N ALA A 232 -16.19 -6.49 -1.65
CA ALA A 232 -15.66 -7.48 -2.58
C ALA A 232 -14.13 -7.40 -2.78
N LEU A 233 -13.40 -6.94 -1.76
CA LEU A 233 -11.96 -6.69 -1.85
C LEU A 233 -11.16 -7.96 -2.21
N LEU A 234 -11.52 -9.11 -1.63
CA LEU A 234 -10.79 -10.36 -1.90
C LEU A 234 -10.95 -10.83 -3.36
N PRO A 235 -12.17 -10.92 -3.94
CA PRO A 235 -12.34 -11.17 -5.38
C PRO A 235 -11.57 -10.19 -6.28
N LEU A 236 -11.63 -8.89 -5.97
CA LEU A 236 -10.91 -7.85 -6.73
C LEU A 236 -9.40 -8.05 -6.68
N LEU A 237 -8.85 -8.33 -5.49
CA LEU A 237 -7.44 -8.62 -5.29
C LEU A 237 -7.01 -9.86 -6.10
N VAL A 238 -7.77 -10.95 -6.04
CA VAL A 238 -7.48 -12.20 -6.76
C VAL A 238 -7.49 -11.96 -8.27
N SER A 239 -8.49 -11.24 -8.80
CA SER A 239 -8.57 -10.88 -10.23
C SER A 239 -7.33 -10.09 -10.66
N HIS A 240 -6.98 -9.07 -9.89
CA HIS A 240 -5.84 -8.21 -10.16
C HIS A 240 -4.51 -9.00 -10.15
N ILE A 241 -4.27 -9.86 -9.14
CA ILE A 241 -3.07 -10.71 -9.04
C ILE A 241 -2.97 -11.64 -10.25
N ARG A 242 -4.05 -12.33 -10.63
CA ARG A 242 -4.03 -13.24 -11.80
C ARG A 242 -3.62 -12.53 -13.09
N ARG A 243 -4.09 -11.30 -13.27
CA ARG A 243 -3.80 -10.51 -14.47
C ARG A 243 -2.35 -10.00 -14.50
N HIS A 244 -1.77 -9.68 -13.34
CA HIS A 244 -0.53 -8.90 -13.28
C HIS A 244 0.67 -9.62 -12.65
N ALA A 245 0.49 -10.58 -11.76
CA ALA A 245 1.58 -11.13 -10.94
C ALA A 245 2.74 -11.71 -11.74
N LYS A 246 2.45 -12.59 -12.71
CA LYS A 246 3.50 -13.26 -13.52
C LYS A 246 4.35 -12.30 -14.36
N LEU A 247 3.76 -11.17 -14.77
CA LEU A 247 4.36 -10.29 -15.78
C LEU A 247 4.89 -8.98 -15.18
N ARG A 248 4.31 -8.51 -14.07
CA ARG A 248 4.53 -7.15 -13.57
C ARG A 248 5.07 -7.08 -12.15
N TYR A 249 4.89 -8.10 -11.32
CA TYR A 249 5.29 -7.97 -9.91
C TYR A 249 6.78 -8.22 -9.75
N PRO A 250 7.52 -7.30 -9.10
CA PRO A 250 8.83 -7.66 -8.57
C PRO A 250 8.67 -8.78 -7.52
N PRO A 251 9.68 -9.66 -7.35
CA PRO A 251 9.62 -10.78 -6.43
C PRO A 251 9.21 -10.40 -5.00
N GLU A 252 9.67 -9.24 -4.53
CA GLU A 252 9.38 -8.72 -3.19
C GLU A 252 7.89 -8.38 -3.03
N LEU A 253 7.29 -7.68 -4.01
CA LEU A 253 5.85 -7.41 -4.01
C LEU A 253 5.05 -8.71 -4.06
N ALA A 254 5.44 -9.64 -4.93
CA ALA A 254 4.78 -10.92 -5.04
C ALA A 254 4.81 -11.67 -3.69
N PHE A 255 5.97 -11.67 -3.02
CA PHE A 255 6.11 -12.27 -1.70
C PHE A 255 5.24 -11.59 -0.64
N ASP A 256 5.25 -10.26 -0.56
CA ASP A 256 4.44 -9.53 0.42
C ASP A 256 2.94 -9.75 0.22
N VAL A 257 2.47 -9.76 -1.02
CA VAL A 257 1.07 -10.08 -1.34
C VAL A 257 0.72 -11.51 -0.95
N ALA A 258 1.59 -12.47 -1.26
CA ALA A 258 1.40 -13.88 -0.90
C ALA A 258 1.40 -14.08 0.63
N LYS A 259 2.26 -13.36 1.34
CA LYS A 259 2.33 -13.35 2.81
C LYS A 259 1.03 -12.80 3.42
N GLY A 260 0.50 -11.70 2.90
CA GLY A 260 -0.76 -11.14 3.36
C GLY A 260 -1.94 -12.10 3.15
N LEU A 261 -2.01 -12.75 1.98
CA LEU A 261 -2.99 -13.79 1.70
C LEU A 261 -2.82 -15.02 2.60
N ALA A 262 -1.58 -15.42 2.91
CA ALA A 262 -1.30 -16.50 3.85
C ALA A 262 -1.77 -16.14 5.25
N ALA A 263 -1.54 -14.92 5.73
CA ALA A 263 -2.04 -14.45 7.03
C ALA A 263 -3.58 -14.46 7.08
N LEU A 264 -4.27 -14.01 6.02
CA LEU A 264 -5.72 -14.13 5.94
C LEU A 264 -6.17 -15.60 5.99
N CYS A 265 -5.46 -16.48 5.30
CA CYS A 265 -5.78 -17.91 5.29
C CYS A 265 -5.50 -18.61 6.62
N ASP A 266 -4.61 -18.09 7.45
CA ASP A 266 -4.31 -18.62 8.80
C ASP A 266 -5.34 -18.14 9.85
N ASN A 267 -6.16 -17.14 9.50
CA ASN A 267 -7.15 -16.56 10.39
C ASN A 267 -8.35 -17.51 10.64
N GLU A 268 -8.65 -17.76 11.92
CA GLU A 268 -9.70 -18.71 12.34
C GLU A 268 -11.12 -18.29 11.89
N ASP A 269 -11.46 -17.00 12.03
CA ASP A 269 -12.77 -16.48 11.64
C ASP A 269 -12.94 -16.56 10.11
N PHE A 270 -11.90 -16.22 9.35
CA PHE A 270 -11.91 -16.41 7.91
C PHE A 270 -12.12 -17.88 7.54
N HIS A 271 -11.44 -18.82 8.20
CA HIS A 271 -11.63 -20.25 7.96
C HIS A 271 -13.06 -20.74 8.21
N THR A 272 -13.79 -20.10 9.12
CA THR A 272 -15.17 -20.43 9.45
C THR A 272 -16.13 -19.90 8.38
N GLU A 273 -15.88 -18.70 7.87
CA GLU A 273 -16.81 -17.98 6.98
C GLU A 273 -16.31 -17.81 5.54
N PHE A 274 -15.22 -18.46 5.12
CA PHE A 274 -14.56 -18.20 3.83
C PHE A 274 -15.49 -18.31 2.62
N SER A 275 -16.52 -19.16 2.66
CA SER A 275 -17.49 -19.28 1.57
C SER A 275 -18.28 -18.00 1.32
N THR A 276 -18.43 -17.15 2.34
CA THR A 276 -19.14 -15.86 2.21
C THR A 276 -18.35 -14.81 1.43
N PHE A 277 -17.04 -15.01 1.22
CA PHE A 277 -16.18 -14.14 0.42
C PHE A 277 -16.25 -14.43 -1.09
N PHE A 278 -16.88 -15.54 -1.47
CA PHE A 278 -17.15 -15.93 -2.85
C PHE A 278 -18.64 -15.70 -3.10
N ASP A 279 -19.03 -14.43 -3.23
CA ASP A 279 -20.39 -13.88 -3.48
C ASP A 279 -21.56 -14.40 -2.61
N GLY A 280 -21.26 -15.06 -1.48
CA GLY A 280 -22.27 -15.65 -0.61
C GLY A 280 -22.91 -16.93 -1.18
N SER A 281 -22.61 -17.31 -2.43
CA SER A 281 -23.11 -18.53 -3.08
C SER A 281 -22.01 -19.54 -3.43
N PHE A 282 -20.75 -19.23 -3.11
CA PHE A 282 -19.59 -20.04 -3.48
C PHE A 282 -19.45 -20.16 -5.00
N ASP A 283 -19.42 -18.99 -5.67
CA ASP A 283 -19.26 -18.89 -7.12
C ASP A 283 -18.07 -19.73 -7.63
N PRO A 284 -18.33 -20.75 -8.48
CA PRO A 284 -17.29 -21.60 -9.04
C PRO A 284 -16.18 -20.85 -9.80
N ASP A 285 -16.51 -19.71 -10.43
CA ASP A 285 -15.52 -18.95 -11.19
C ASP A 285 -14.58 -18.16 -10.28
N GLN A 286 -15.09 -17.61 -9.16
CA GLN A 286 -14.24 -16.97 -8.15
C GLN A 286 -13.38 -17.99 -7.40
N VAL A 287 -13.93 -19.17 -7.12
CA VAL A 287 -13.17 -20.29 -6.53
C VAL A 287 -12.06 -20.74 -7.47
N ARG A 288 -12.35 -20.91 -8.75
CA ARG A 288 -11.33 -21.24 -9.77
C ARG A 288 -10.26 -20.15 -9.85
N ALA A 289 -10.67 -18.88 -9.88
CA ALA A 289 -9.75 -17.76 -9.88
C ALA A 289 -8.81 -17.79 -8.66
N PHE A 290 -9.34 -18.09 -7.48
CA PHE A 290 -8.52 -18.20 -6.27
C PHE A 290 -7.54 -19.38 -6.36
N LEU A 291 -7.98 -20.53 -6.88
CA LEU A 291 -7.11 -21.70 -7.06
C LEU A 291 -5.96 -21.43 -8.04
N GLU A 292 -6.16 -20.60 -9.06
CA GLU A 292 -5.12 -20.20 -10.02
C GLU A 292 -3.98 -19.38 -9.39
N LEU A 293 -4.16 -18.84 -8.17
CA LEU A 293 -3.08 -18.19 -7.43
C LEU A 293 -1.93 -19.13 -7.11
N GLU A 294 -2.18 -20.45 -7.04
CA GLU A 294 -1.11 -21.43 -6.87
C GLU A 294 -0.08 -21.31 -8.00
N ASP A 295 -0.55 -21.26 -9.25
CA ASP A 295 0.31 -21.19 -10.42
C ASP A 295 0.78 -19.75 -10.73
N SER A 296 -0.02 -18.73 -10.38
CA SER A 296 0.28 -17.34 -10.73
C SER A 296 1.11 -16.58 -9.71
N LEU A 297 1.10 -17.00 -8.45
CA LEU A 297 1.77 -16.30 -7.36
C LEU A 297 2.65 -17.23 -6.53
N VAL A 298 2.11 -18.35 -6.05
CA VAL A 298 2.79 -19.19 -5.06
C VAL A 298 3.93 -20.02 -5.66
N ALA A 299 3.68 -20.77 -6.72
CA ALA A 299 4.69 -21.63 -7.35
C ALA A 299 5.94 -20.86 -7.80
N PRO A 300 5.83 -19.69 -8.49
CA PRO A 300 7.01 -18.89 -8.83
C PRO A 300 7.86 -18.50 -7.61
N LEU A 301 7.24 -18.15 -6.48
CA LEU A 301 7.96 -17.80 -5.25
C LEU A 301 8.68 -19.00 -4.65
N LEU A 302 8.03 -20.16 -4.60
CA LEU A 302 8.61 -21.40 -4.05
C LEU A 302 9.69 -22.04 -4.92
N GLU A 303 9.68 -21.75 -6.22
CA GLU A 303 10.70 -22.17 -7.18
C GLU A 303 11.91 -21.24 -7.16
N ALA A 304 11.66 -19.92 -7.13
CA ALA A 304 12.70 -18.91 -7.09
C ALA A 304 13.48 -18.93 -5.77
N ASP A 305 12.79 -19.16 -4.66
CA ASP A 305 13.39 -19.20 -3.34
C ASP A 305 13.21 -20.58 -2.68
N LYS A 306 14.34 -21.29 -2.52
CA LYS A 306 14.39 -22.60 -1.84
C LYS A 306 14.49 -22.45 -0.32
N ASP A 307 14.48 -21.24 0.21
CA ASP A 307 14.51 -21.00 1.64
C ASP A 307 13.31 -21.68 2.32
N ARG A 308 13.62 -22.35 3.42
CA ARG A 308 12.64 -23.01 4.28
C ARG A 308 11.68 -22.00 4.90
N GLU A 309 12.13 -20.77 5.14
CA GLU A 309 11.30 -19.74 5.76
C GLU A 309 10.19 -19.24 4.81
N VAL A 310 10.46 -19.03 3.52
CA VAL A 310 9.43 -18.68 2.52
C VAL A 310 8.34 -19.74 2.49
N ARG A 311 8.72 -21.03 2.45
CA ARG A 311 7.77 -22.15 2.49
C ARG A 311 6.94 -22.18 3.76
N LYS A 312 7.54 -21.85 4.91
CA LYS A 312 6.86 -21.82 6.20
C LYS A 312 5.84 -20.69 6.25
N VAL A 313 6.20 -19.50 5.76
CA VAL A 313 5.32 -18.32 5.71
C VAL A 313 4.13 -18.55 4.78
N LEU A 314 4.35 -19.16 3.60
CA LEU A 314 3.28 -19.37 2.62
C LEU A 314 2.43 -20.62 2.88
N ARG A 315 2.79 -21.43 3.87
CA ARG A 315 2.11 -22.70 4.17
C ARG A 315 0.59 -22.54 4.38
N PRO A 316 0.10 -21.58 5.20
CA PRO A 316 -1.34 -21.43 5.40
C PRO A 316 -2.13 -21.22 4.10
N LEU A 317 -1.57 -20.45 3.16
CA LEU A 317 -2.16 -20.26 1.84
C LEU A 317 -2.20 -21.57 1.04
N THR A 318 -1.11 -22.34 1.01
CA THR A 318 -1.07 -23.63 0.29
C THR A 318 -2.01 -24.68 0.88
N ASP A 319 -2.13 -24.72 2.21
CA ASP A 319 -3.03 -25.62 2.93
C ASP A 319 -4.50 -25.22 2.65
N PHE A 320 -4.79 -23.90 2.61
CA PHE A 320 -6.09 -23.39 2.23
C PHE A 320 -6.47 -23.69 0.78
N LEU A 321 -5.56 -23.49 -0.19
CA LEU A 321 -5.79 -23.84 -1.60
C LEU A 321 -6.11 -25.33 -1.77
N SER A 322 -5.40 -26.19 -1.04
CA SER A 322 -5.65 -27.63 -1.01
C SER A 322 -7.02 -27.98 -0.42
N LYS A 323 -7.45 -27.27 0.64
CA LYS A 323 -8.79 -27.40 1.23
C LYS A 323 -9.87 -26.93 0.25
N LEU A 324 -9.66 -25.80 -0.41
CA LEU A 324 -10.58 -25.21 -1.36
C LEU A 324 -10.82 -26.15 -2.55
N ARG A 325 -9.75 -26.75 -3.10
CA ARG A 325 -9.82 -27.74 -4.18
C ARG A 325 -10.64 -28.99 -3.84
N LYS A 326 -10.66 -29.40 -2.56
CA LYS A 326 -11.47 -30.56 -2.12
C LYS A 326 -12.96 -30.24 -1.99
N LYS A 327 -13.30 -28.95 -1.88
CA LYS A 327 -14.67 -28.46 -1.68
C LYS A 327 -15.32 -28.00 -2.99
N ALA A 328 -14.51 -27.55 -3.96
CA ALA A 328 -14.90 -27.25 -5.34
C ALA A 328 -15.22 -28.54 -6.12
#